data_AF-A0A9D5WUS0-F1
#
_entry.id   AF-A0A9D5WUS0-F1
#
_cell.length_a   1.000
_cell.length_b   1.000
_cell.length_c   1.000
_cell.angle_alpha   90.00
_cell.angle_beta   90.00
_cell.angle_gamma   90.00
#
_symmetry.space_group_name_H-M   'P 1'
#
loop_
_entity.id
_entity.type
_entity.pdbx_description
1 polymer ?
#
loop_
_entity_poly.entity_id
_entity_poly.type
_entity_poly.pdbx_seq_one_letter_code
_entity_poly.pdbx_strand_id
1 'polypeptide(L)'
;MSVIESNYILSAFLILLWVITLIWYQRKNKIFDAGSFIIVMYIVYAFFSIMTINDDSILQFTNYEPLKLFPYLYLYTMMMIALSPAIYHHMHPTNSIEYPQSNIPQIIAIIIIVVAILNLPGIISDFQNGLMSIFTDAKAGRNAYMEQIDNASNAGGAIRNIPAILFNSFSDISIFLLFYFMTMQEKNYKIICGLLFANIINLVIPIMRGQRSGVALAFLTIICGYFLFKQYLSKRLNKFIKKVGIVFIVVITLPVAAITISRFGSEKGGIAAFINWYIGQGNIYFNNHGLDDNGIRYGDRTLNLFKRLVDSKTSMNYVERREIYSNLKINDEVFSTFVGDFTIDFGPFFAVIIFIVFNFFVIDSFQKNKINNNKVKLYQLLLLYFTVCISAQGGMYLFSYSDTGNLRIIALGMLYYYLKYHEALLKKFPLKK
;
A
#
# COMPACT_ATOMS: atom_id res chain seq x y z
N MET A 1 31.77 13.68 18.13
CA MET A 1 31.03 12.92 17.10
C MET A 1 30.55 13.91 16.07
N SER A 2 30.89 13.71 14.80
CA SER A 2 30.42 14.58 13.72
C SER A 2 28.91 14.38 13.47
N VAL A 3 28.25 15.34 12.81
CA VAL A 3 26.84 15.19 12.41
C VAL A 3 26.64 13.96 11.51
N ILE A 4 27.60 13.71 10.61
CA ILE A 4 27.62 12.56 9.72
C ILE A 4 27.66 11.25 10.51
N GLU A 5 28.58 11.12 11.48
CA GLU A 5 28.67 9.96 12.36
C GLU A 5 27.37 9.75 13.15
N SER A 6 26.80 10.83 13.70
CA SER A 6 25.53 10.79 14.43
C SER A 6 24.39 10.26 13.56
N ASN A 7 24.27 10.75 12.32
CA ASN A 7 23.24 10.33 11.38
C ASN A 7 23.35 8.84 11.04
N TYR A 8 24.58 8.34 10.83
CA TYR A 8 24.82 6.92 10.60
C TYR A 8 24.45 6.06 11.80
N ILE A 9 24.83 6.49 13.01
CA ILE A 9 24.49 5.76 14.24
C ILE A 9 22.98 5.68 14.45
N LEU A 10 22.26 6.78 14.26
CA LEU A 10 20.80 6.81 14.41
C LEU A 10 20.09 5.97 13.35
N SER A 11 20.55 6.00 12.11
CA SER A 11 19.99 5.17 11.04
C SER A 11 20.28 3.68 11.27
N ALA A 12 21.50 3.34 11.71
CA ALA A 12 21.88 1.97 12.07
C ALA A 12 21.07 1.47 13.28
N PHE A 13 20.79 2.35 14.24
CA PHE A 13 19.92 2.03 15.38
C PHE A 13 18.50 1.65 14.92
N LEU A 14 17.91 2.37 13.97
CA LEU A 14 16.60 2.02 13.41
C LEU A 14 16.61 0.64 12.72
N ILE A 15 17.67 0.31 11.98
CA ILE A 15 17.86 -1.02 11.38
C ILE A 15 17.92 -2.09 12.47
N LEU A 16 18.71 -1.85 13.53
CA LEU A 16 18.87 -2.78 14.63
C LEU A 16 17.53 -3.08 15.31
N LEU A 17 16.69 -2.05 15.55
CA LEU A 17 15.34 -2.23 16.09
C LEU A 17 14.51 -3.18 15.23
N TRP A 18 14.48 -2.97 13.90
CA TRP A 18 13.71 -3.83 13.01
C TRP A 18 14.26 -5.25 12.89
N VAL A 19 15.59 -5.43 12.93
CA VAL A 19 16.23 -6.76 12.96
C VAL A 19 15.86 -7.50 14.25
N ILE A 20 15.92 -6.83 15.40
CA ILE A 20 15.51 -7.41 16.69
C ILE A 20 14.03 -7.81 16.63
N THR A 21 13.18 -6.94 16.08
CA THR A 21 11.75 -7.24 15.89
C THR A 21 11.53 -8.44 14.99
N LEU A 22 12.28 -8.59 13.89
CA LEU A 22 12.19 -9.77 13.03
C LEU A 22 12.58 -11.04 13.77
N ILE A 23 13.68 -11.00 14.53
CA ILE A 23 14.15 -12.15 15.33
C ILE A 23 13.08 -12.53 16.37
N TRP A 24 12.55 -11.54 17.09
CA TRP A 24 11.49 -11.74 18.08
C TRP A 24 10.23 -12.34 17.45
N TYR A 25 9.79 -11.78 16.32
CA TYR A 25 8.62 -12.22 15.58
C TYR A 25 8.77 -13.68 15.12
N GLN A 26 9.90 -14.02 14.50
CA GLN A 26 10.16 -15.37 14.00
C GLN A 26 10.36 -16.42 15.10
N ARG A 27 10.85 -16.03 16.28
CA ARG A 27 11.04 -16.97 17.40
C ARG A 27 9.74 -17.63 17.88
N LYS A 28 8.58 -17.04 17.61
CA LYS A 28 7.28 -17.56 18.05
C LYS A 28 6.79 -18.72 17.19
N ASN A 29 6.51 -18.51 15.90
CA ASN A 29 5.97 -19.58 15.04
C ASN A 29 6.91 -20.04 13.93
N LYS A 30 8.04 -19.37 13.68
CA LYS A 30 9.01 -19.69 12.61
C LYS A 30 8.36 -19.79 11.21
N ILE A 31 7.33 -18.98 10.97
CA ILE A 31 6.57 -18.94 9.71
C ILE A 31 6.74 -17.56 9.08
N PHE A 32 7.23 -17.53 7.84
CA PHE A 32 7.39 -16.28 7.08
C PHE A 32 6.08 -15.81 6.43
N ASP A 33 5.28 -15.03 7.14
CA ASP A 33 3.96 -14.51 6.72
C ASP A 33 3.96 -13.02 6.34
N ALA A 34 2.77 -12.42 6.26
CA ALA A 34 2.63 -11.03 5.83
C ALA A 34 3.33 -10.04 6.77
N GLY A 35 3.28 -10.26 8.10
CA GLY A 35 4.03 -9.45 9.06
C GLY A 35 5.54 -9.63 8.89
N SER A 36 5.99 -10.85 8.62
CA SER A 36 7.41 -11.13 8.32
C SER A 36 7.89 -10.34 7.10
N PHE A 37 7.08 -10.31 6.04
CA PHE A 37 7.35 -9.54 4.84
C PHE A 37 7.44 -8.04 5.13
N ILE A 38 6.47 -7.48 5.87
CA ILE A 38 6.47 -6.06 6.24
C ILE A 38 7.73 -5.68 7.02
N ILE A 39 8.11 -6.47 8.05
CA ILE A 39 9.30 -6.19 8.86
C ILE A 39 10.56 -6.21 7.98
N VAL A 40 10.68 -7.17 7.05
CA VAL A 40 11.81 -7.22 6.10
C VAL A 40 11.83 -5.97 5.23
N MET A 41 10.68 -5.52 4.72
CA MET A 41 10.61 -4.28 3.94
C MET A 41 11.07 -3.08 4.78
N TYR A 42 10.71 -2.99 6.06
CA TYR A 42 11.17 -1.91 6.94
C TYR A 42 12.68 -1.93 7.19
N ILE A 43 13.29 -3.11 7.29
CA ILE A 43 14.75 -3.27 7.32
C ILE A 43 15.37 -2.73 6.03
N VAL A 44 14.81 -3.11 4.88
CA VAL A 44 15.27 -2.64 3.57
C VAL A 44 15.18 -1.12 3.48
N TYR A 45 14.04 -0.53 3.82
CA TYR A 45 13.86 0.93 3.77
C TYR A 45 14.84 1.66 4.68
N ALA A 46 15.05 1.17 5.91
CA ALA A 46 16.03 1.74 6.84
C ALA A 46 17.48 1.60 6.35
N PHE A 47 17.82 0.50 5.68
CA PHE A 47 19.13 0.33 5.04
C PHE A 47 19.35 1.34 3.91
N PHE A 48 18.36 1.55 3.04
CA PHE A 48 18.46 2.56 1.99
C PHE A 48 18.50 4.00 2.55
N SER A 49 17.94 4.26 3.73
CA SER A 49 18.12 5.55 4.41
C SER A 49 19.60 5.83 4.72
N ILE A 50 20.39 4.83 5.14
CA ILE A 50 21.85 4.98 5.33
C ILE A 50 22.54 5.38 4.03
N MET A 51 22.18 4.74 2.92
CA MET A 51 22.74 5.06 1.60
C MET A 51 22.36 6.47 1.14
N THR A 52 21.24 7.00 1.62
CA THR A 52 20.68 8.28 1.18
C THR A 52 21.19 9.46 2.00
N ILE A 53 21.43 9.27 3.30
CA ILE A 53 21.52 10.38 4.26
C ILE A 53 22.75 11.29 4.14
N ASN A 54 23.72 10.93 3.31
CA ASN A 54 24.85 11.79 2.96
C ASN A 54 25.25 11.60 1.47
N ASP A 55 24.29 11.32 0.60
CA ASP A 55 24.54 11.21 -0.84
C ASP A 55 24.56 12.60 -1.49
N ASP A 56 25.74 13.19 -1.64
CA ASP A 56 25.89 14.53 -2.22
C ASP A 56 25.71 14.55 -3.76
N SER A 57 25.45 13.41 -4.40
CA SER A 57 25.29 13.32 -5.85
C SER A 57 24.05 14.06 -6.39
N ILE A 58 23.07 14.34 -5.53
CA ILE A 58 21.87 15.12 -5.89
C ILE A 58 21.60 16.24 -4.86
N LEU A 59 22.37 17.32 -4.97
CA LEU A 59 22.30 18.53 -4.12
C LEU A 59 20.88 19.10 -3.91
N GLN A 60 19.95 18.90 -4.86
CA GLN A 60 18.58 19.41 -4.76
C GLN A 60 17.69 18.61 -3.79
N PHE A 61 18.10 17.42 -3.36
CA PHE A 61 17.28 16.51 -2.54
C PHE A 61 17.96 15.98 -1.27
N THR A 62 19.16 16.44 -0.93
CA THR A 62 20.00 15.85 0.14
C THR A 62 20.42 16.80 1.26
N ASN A 63 19.87 18.02 1.32
CA ASN A 63 20.03 18.91 2.48
C ASN A 63 19.14 18.48 3.65
N TYR A 64 19.41 17.30 4.21
CA TYR A 64 18.72 16.82 5.41
C TYR A 64 19.21 17.59 6.64
N GLU A 65 18.29 17.95 7.54
CA GLU A 65 18.71 18.43 8.85
C GLU A 65 19.33 17.27 9.66
N PRO A 66 20.17 17.55 10.67
CA PRO A 66 20.70 16.51 11.56
C PRO A 66 19.58 15.64 12.15
N LEU A 67 19.76 14.32 12.05
CA LEU A 67 18.78 13.38 12.60
C LEU A 67 18.70 13.48 14.11
N LYS A 68 17.50 13.21 14.63
CA LYS A 68 17.19 13.18 16.05
C LYS A 68 16.71 11.79 16.46
N LEU A 69 17.02 11.38 17.68
CA LEU A 69 16.63 10.07 18.20
C LEU A 69 15.10 9.93 18.36
N PHE A 70 14.46 10.96 18.93
CA PHE A 70 13.04 10.89 19.30
C PHE A 70 12.09 10.66 18.12
N PRO A 71 12.22 11.35 16.96
CA PRO A 71 11.41 11.04 15.78
C PRO A 71 11.51 9.60 15.31
N TYR A 72 12.69 8.96 15.36
CA TYR A 72 12.81 7.54 15.03
C TYR A 72 12.15 6.62 16.04
N LEU A 73 12.27 6.89 17.34
CA LEU A 73 11.55 6.12 18.37
C LEU A 73 10.03 6.24 18.18
N TYR A 74 9.54 7.44 17.85
CA TYR A 74 8.15 7.67 17.53
C TYR A 74 7.72 6.88 16.29
N LEU A 75 8.46 7.00 15.18
CA LEU A 75 8.15 6.32 13.92
C LEU A 75 8.08 4.80 14.12
N TYR A 76 9.10 4.24 14.75
CA TYR A 76 9.18 2.82 15.09
C TYR A 76 7.97 2.39 15.93
N THR A 77 7.62 3.15 16.97
CA THR A 77 6.48 2.85 17.84
C THR A 77 5.17 2.85 17.06
N MET A 78 4.94 3.85 16.22
CA MET A 78 3.74 3.96 15.38
C MET A 78 3.64 2.82 14.36
N MET A 79 4.75 2.46 13.72
CA MET A 79 4.81 1.31 12.82
C MET A 79 4.56 -0.02 13.56
N MET A 80 5.03 -0.16 14.81
CA MET A 80 4.72 -1.32 15.66
C MET A 80 3.24 -1.40 16.05
N ILE A 81 2.59 -0.26 16.32
CA ILE A 81 1.14 -0.20 16.55
C ILE A 81 0.39 -0.60 15.28
N ALA A 82 0.79 -0.10 14.11
CA ALA A 82 0.17 -0.48 12.84
C ALA A 82 0.38 -1.98 12.48
N LEU A 83 1.51 -2.55 12.89
CA LEU A 83 1.82 -3.97 12.70
C LEU A 83 1.13 -4.88 13.72
N SER A 84 0.56 -4.34 14.79
CA SER A 84 0.01 -5.12 15.90
C SER A 84 -1.10 -6.11 15.50
N PRO A 85 -1.99 -5.83 14.51
CA PRO A 85 -2.95 -6.83 14.05
C PRO A 85 -2.28 -8.04 13.38
N ALA A 86 -1.22 -7.82 12.60
CA ALA A 86 -0.46 -8.89 11.97
C ALA A 86 0.32 -9.71 13.02
N ILE A 87 0.92 -9.05 14.01
CA ILE A 87 1.55 -9.71 15.16
C ILE A 87 0.54 -10.58 15.92
N TYR A 88 -0.66 -10.04 16.19
CA TYR A 88 -1.70 -10.79 16.89
C TYR A 88 -2.12 -12.03 16.10
N HIS A 89 -2.34 -11.91 14.79
CA HIS A 89 -2.70 -13.03 13.92
C HIS A 89 -1.57 -14.07 13.82
N HIS A 90 -0.31 -13.63 13.74
CA HIS A 90 0.85 -14.51 13.78
C HIS A 90 0.83 -15.35 15.06
N MET A 91 0.69 -14.71 16.23
CA MET A 91 0.70 -15.38 17.53
C MET A 91 -0.52 -16.29 17.76
N HIS A 92 -1.61 -16.08 17.02
CA HIS A 92 -2.86 -16.85 17.13
C HIS A 92 -3.27 -17.39 15.74
N PRO A 93 -2.50 -18.33 15.19
CA PRO A 93 -2.70 -18.79 13.82
C PRO A 93 -4.03 -19.55 13.68
N THR A 94 -4.69 -19.34 12.55
CA THR A 94 -5.96 -19.97 12.18
C THR A 94 -5.79 -20.96 11.04
N ASN A 95 -6.52 -22.07 11.08
CA ASN A 95 -6.29 -23.20 10.18
C ASN A 95 -7.16 -23.18 8.92
N SER A 96 -8.30 -22.51 8.96
CA SER A 96 -9.24 -22.45 7.84
C SER A 96 -10.07 -21.18 7.85
N ILE A 97 -10.63 -20.85 6.70
CA ILE A 97 -11.54 -19.72 6.51
C ILE A 97 -12.98 -20.23 6.61
N GLU A 98 -13.79 -19.60 7.44
CA GLU A 98 -15.22 -19.86 7.50
C GLU A 98 -15.94 -19.27 6.28
N TYR A 99 -16.70 -20.11 5.58
CA TYR A 99 -17.45 -19.70 4.40
C TYR A 99 -18.58 -18.73 4.80
N PRO A 100 -18.69 -17.54 4.18
CA PRO A 100 -19.65 -16.51 4.60
C PRO A 100 -21.11 -16.83 4.25
N GLN A 101 -21.40 -17.97 3.62
CA GLN A 101 -22.75 -18.33 3.17
C GLN A 101 -23.43 -17.22 2.36
N SER A 102 -22.68 -16.62 1.42
CA SER A 102 -23.16 -15.51 0.60
C SER A 102 -22.51 -15.49 -0.78
N ASN A 103 -23.30 -15.11 -1.79
CA ASN A 103 -22.83 -14.94 -3.17
C ASN A 103 -22.24 -13.55 -3.45
N ILE A 104 -22.30 -12.60 -2.51
CA ILE A 104 -21.80 -11.23 -2.72
C ILE A 104 -20.31 -11.17 -3.11
N PRO A 105 -19.39 -11.95 -2.50
CA PRO A 105 -18.00 -12.00 -2.96
C PRO A 105 -17.87 -12.40 -4.44
N GLN A 106 -18.73 -13.31 -4.92
CA GLN A 106 -18.75 -13.74 -6.31
C GLN A 106 -19.35 -12.66 -7.22
N ILE A 107 -20.43 -11.99 -6.80
CA ILE A 107 -21.02 -10.88 -7.54
C ILE A 107 -20.03 -9.73 -7.70
N ILE A 108 -19.34 -9.35 -6.63
CA ILE A 108 -18.29 -8.32 -6.67
C ILE A 108 -17.16 -8.74 -7.62
N ALA A 109 -16.71 -10.00 -7.57
CA ALA A 109 -15.71 -10.49 -8.51
C ALA A 109 -16.16 -10.37 -9.97
N ILE A 110 -17.42 -10.69 -10.27
CA ILE A 110 -17.99 -10.52 -11.62
C ILE A 110 -17.99 -9.03 -12.01
N ILE A 111 -18.42 -8.14 -11.12
CA ILE A 111 -18.39 -6.68 -11.37
C ILE A 111 -16.96 -6.23 -11.70
N ILE A 112 -15.97 -6.64 -10.91
CA ILE A 112 -14.55 -6.34 -11.13
C ILE A 112 -14.09 -6.78 -12.51
N ILE A 113 -14.44 -8.01 -12.91
CA ILE A 113 -14.09 -8.56 -14.23
C ILE A 113 -14.74 -7.75 -15.34
N VAL A 114 -16.04 -7.42 -15.21
CA VAL A 114 -16.76 -6.62 -16.20
C VAL A 114 -16.16 -5.23 -16.33
N VAL A 115 -15.89 -4.53 -15.23
CA VAL A 115 -15.29 -3.19 -15.31
C VAL A 115 -13.85 -3.24 -15.83
N ALA A 116 -13.09 -4.31 -15.57
CA ALA A 116 -11.78 -4.50 -16.18
C ALA A 116 -11.88 -4.62 -17.72
N ILE A 117 -12.85 -5.39 -18.21
CA ILE A 117 -13.12 -5.55 -19.66
C ILE A 117 -13.56 -4.21 -20.26
N LEU A 118 -14.44 -3.45 -19.60
CA LEU A 118 -14.91 -2.16 -20.09
C LEU A 118 -13.81 -1.10 -20.18
N ASN A 119 -12.72 -1.24 -19.41
CA ASN A 119 -11.56 -0.37 -19.51
C ASN A 119 -10.59 -0.77 -20.64
N LEU A 120 -10.75 -1.93 -21.28
CA LEU A 120 -9.84 -2.41 -22.32
C LEU A 120 -9.64 -1.46 -23.50
N PRO A 121 -10.69 -0.81 -24.06
CA PRO A 121 -10.50 0.10 -25.19
C PRO A 121 -9.53 1.24 -24.86
N GLY A 122 -9.67 1.84 -23.68
CA GLY A 122 -8.76 2.89 -23.19
C GLY A 122 -7.35 2.34 -22.99
N ILE A 123 -7.22 1.14 -22.43
CA ILE A 123 -5.92 0.49 -22.24
C ILE A 123 -5.25 0.20 -23.59
N ILE A 124 -5.98 -0.27 -24.60
CA ILE A 124 -5.40 -0.56 -25.92
C ILE A 124 -4.89 0.73 -26.58
N SER A 125 -5.65 1.82 -26.47
CA SER A 125 -5.23 3.14 -26.98
C SER A 125 -3.97 3.64 -26.27
N ASP A 126 -3.96 3.61 -24.93
CA ASP A 126 -2.80 4.00 -24.12
C ASP A 126 -1.59 3.06 -24.35
N PHE A 127 -1.82 1.80 -24.75
CA PHE A 127 -0.75 0.80 -24.95
C PHE A 127 0.06 1.11 -26.20
N GLN A 128 -0.64 1.44 -27.29
CA GLN A 128 -0.02 1.84 -28.56
C GLN A 128 0.78 3.13 -28.40
N ASN A 129 0.25 4.08 -27.61
CA ASN A 129 0.86 5.39 -27.42
C ASN A 129 1.96 5.43 -26.35
N GLY A 130 1.86 4.60 -25.29
CA GLY A 130 2.74 4.66 -24.12
C GLY A 130 3.72 3.48 -23.98
N LEU A 131 3.25 2.23 -23.95
CA LEU A 131 4.12 1.10 -23.60
C LEU A 131 5.10 0.75 -24.73
N MET A 132 4.64 0.74 -25.99
CA MET A 132 5.54 0.54 -27.14
C MET A 132 6.56 1.68 -27.27
N SER A 133 6.13 2.92 -27.06
CA SER A 133 7.00 4.09 -27.17
C SER A 133 8.07 4.13 -26.09
N ILE A 134 7.79 3.68 -24.86
CA ILE A 134 8.78 3.57 -23.76
C ILE A 134 9.96 2.65 -24.13
N PHE A 135 9.71 1.59 -24.91
CA PHE A 135 10.77 0.67 -25.34
C PHE A 135 11.51 1.14 -26.59
N THR A 136 10.93 2.06 -27.38
CA THR A 136 11.51 2.53 -28.65
C THR A 136 12.08 3.95 -28.61
N ASP A 137 11.66 4.79 -27.66
CA ASP A 137 12.12 6.16 -27.47
C ASP A 137 12.45 6.42 -25.98
N ALA A 138 13.69 6.82 -25.73
CA ALA A 138 14.20 7.15 -24.41
C ALA A 138 13.42 8.27 -23.69
N LYS A 139 12.75 9.17 -24.43
CA LYS A 139 11.96 10.29 -23.87
C LYS A 139 10.49 9.96 -23.63
N ALA A 140 9.96 8.89 -24.22
CA ALA A 140 8.54 8.58 -24.17
C ALA A 140 8.02 8.37 -22.74
N GLY A 141 8.78 7.68 -21.89
CA GLY A 141 8.40 7.47 -20.49
C GLY A 141 8.32 8.75 -19.65
N ARG A 142 9.17 9.75 -19.96
CA ARG A 142 9.10 11.08 -19.34
C ARG A 142 7.88 11.85 -19.83
N ASN A 143 7.58 11.82 -21.13
CA ASN A 143 6.43 12.51 -21.70
C ASN A 143 5.10 11.95 -21.17
N ALA A 144 4.94 10.62 -21.19
CA ALA A 144 3.76 9.95 -20.63
C ALA A 144 3.56 10.30 -19.15
N TYR A 145 4.65 10.39 -18.38
CA TYR A 145 4.58 10.81 -16.98
C TYR A 145 4.13 12.27 -16.81
N MET A 146 4.64 13.20 -17.64
CA MET A 146 4.25 14.62 -17.58
C MET A 146 2.79 14.84 -17.97
N GLU A 147 2.30 14.14 -18.99
CA GLU A 147 0.88 14.16 -19.37
C GLU A 147 0.00 13.67 -18.21
N GLN A 148 0.45 12.67 -17.46
CA GLN A 148 -0.29 12.17 -16.29
C GLN A 148 -0.28 13.16 -15.12
N ILE A 149 0.79 13.94 -14.95
CA ILE A 149 0.81 15.04 -13.97
C ILE A 149 -0.24 16.08 -14.33
N ASP A 150 -0.31 16.47 -15.60
CA ASP A 150 -1.28 17.46 -16.10
C ASP A 150 -2.73 16.95 -16.04
N ASN A 151 -2.94 15.67 -16.34
CA ASN A 151 -4.26 15.04 -16.14
C ASN A 151 -4.64 14.99 -14.65
N ALA A 152 -3.66 14.80 -13.76
CA ALA A 152 -3.91 14.72 -12.32
C ALA A 152 -4.14 16.09 -11.66
N SER A 153 -3.59 17.18 -12.19
CA SER A 153 -3.89 18.55 -11.75
C SER A 153 -5.35 18.94 -12.07
N ASN A 154 -5.92 18.32 -13.11
CA ASN A 154 -7.32 18.47 -13.49
C ASN A 154 -8.26 17.42 -12.86
N ALA A 155 -7.73 16.52 -12.02
CA ALA A 155 -8.50 15.44 -11.42
C ALA A 155 -9.29 15.91 -10.18
N GLY A 156 -10.31 15.12 -9.82
CA GLY A 156 -11.10 15.32 -8.59
C GLY A 156 -12.35 16.20 -8.73
N GLY A 157 -12.50 16.93 -9.85
CA GLY A 157 -13.61 17.88 -10.09
C GLY A 157 -14.85 17.34 -10.81
N ALA A 158 -14.76 16.22 -11.54
CA ALA A 158 -15.89 15.68 -12.30
C ALA A 158 -15.88 14.15 -12.41
N ILE A 159 -17.07 13.55 -12.46
CA ILE A 159 -17.28 12.12 -12.76
C ILE A 159 -17.28 11.96 -14.27
N ARG A 160 -16.16 11.50 -14.85
CA ARG A 160 -16.02 11.34 -16.32
C ARG A 160 -15.95 9.90 -16.79
N ASN A 161 -15.63 8.94 -15.91
CA ASN A 161 -15.46 7.53 -16.28
C ASN A 161 -15.82 6.58 -15.12
N ILE A 162 -17.10 6.17 -15.05
CA ILE A 162 -17.62 5.27 -14.00
C ILE A 162 -16.89 3.91 -13.99
N PRO A 163 -16.69 3.22 -15.14
CA PRO A 163 -15.91 1.98 -15.15
C PRO A 163 -14.51 2.11 -14.55
N ALA A 164 -13.77 3.18 -14.86
CA ALA A 164 -12.45 3.42 -14.30
C ALA A 164 -12.51 3.71 -12.79
N ILE A 165 -13.50 4.49 -12.33
CA ILE A 165 -13.70 4.77 -10.91
C ILE A 165 -13.94 3.46 -10.13
N LEU A 166 -14.85 2.62 -10.62
CA LEU A 166 -15.15 1.33 -9.99
C LEU A 166 -13.94 0.39 -10.01
N PHE A 167 -13.26 0.28 -11.15
CA PHE A 167 -12.07 -0.56 -11.28
C PHE A 167 -10.97 -0.16 -10.28
N ASN A 168 -10.67 1.14 -10.17
CA ASN A 168 -9.69 1.64 -9.21
C ASN A 168 -10.13 1.44 -7.75
N SER A 169 -11.41 1.66 -7.46
CA SER A 169 -11.98 1.49 -6.11
C SER A 169 -11.96 0.03 -5.64
N PHE A 170 -12.12 -0.92 -6.56
CA PHE A 170 -12.08 -2.35 -6.26
C PHE A 170 -10.71 -3.01 -6.42
N SER A 171 -9.65 -2.27 -6.77
CA SER A 171 -8.31 -2.83 -7.03
C SER A 171 -7.79 -3.74 -5.90
N ASP A 172 -7.86 -3.29 -4.65
CA ASP A 172 -7.42 -4.09 -3.49
C ASP A 172 -8.37 -5.28 -3.22
N ILE A 173 -9.69 -5.09 -3.38
CA ILE A 173 -10.68 -6.17 -3.25
C ILE A 173 -10.46 -7.24 -4.32
N SER A 174 -10.06 -6.88 -5.53
CA SER A 174 -9.73 -7.81 -6.61
C SER A 174 -8.62 -8.77 -6.19
N ILE A 175 -7.56 -8.26 -5.57
CA ILE A 175 -6.44 -9.08 -5.07
C ILE A 175 -6.88 -9.94 -3.89
N PHE A 176 -7.63 -9.37 -2.94
CA PHE A 176 -8.19 -10.11 -1.81
C PHE A 176 -9.06 -11.30 -2.27
N LEU A 177 -10.01 -11.05 -3.17
CA LEU A 177 -10.92 -12.05 -3.70
C LEU A 177 -10.18 -13.11 -4.52
N LEU A 178 -9.17 -12.72 -5.30
CA LEU A 178 -8.36 -13.66 -6.07
C LEU A 178 -7.78 -14.74 -5.16
N PHE A 179 -7.10 -14.32 -4.09
CA PHE A 179 -6.50 -15.26 -3.14
C PHE A 179 -7.55 -16.01 -2.33
N TYR A 180 -8.65 -15.36 -1.94
CA TYR A 180 -9.77 -16.03 -1.28
C TYR A 180 -10.34 -17.17 -2.14
N PHE A 181 -10.72 -16.93 -3.40
CA PHE A 181 -11.26 -17.96 -4.29
C PHE A 181 -10.27 -19.10 -4.57
N MET A 182 -8.97 -18.83 -4.54
CA MET A 182 -7.92 -19.85 -4.63
C MET A 182 -7.88 -20.80 -3.42
N THR A 183 -8.35 -20.36 -2.24
CA THR A 183 -8.45 -21.21 -1.03
C THR A 183 -9.61 -22.20 -1.08
N MET A 184 -10.61 -21.98 -1.94
CA MET A 184 -11.80 -22.84 -1.99
C MET A 184 -11.46 -24.26 -2.46
N GLN A 185 -12.16 -25.25 -1.89
CA GLN A 185 -12.03 -26.66 -2.28
C GLN A 185 -12.46 -26.83 -3.74
N GLU A 186 -13.68 -26.41 -4.05
CA GLU A 186 -14.22 -26.31 -5.41
C GLU A 186 -13.87 -24.95 -6.02
N LYS A 187 -13.05 -24.97 -7.07
CA LYS A 187 -12.52 -23.75 -7.68
C LYS A 187 -13.35 -23.34 -8.88
N ASN A 188 -13.89 -22.13 -8.85
CA ASN A 188 -14.43 -21.49 -10.04
C ASN A 188 -13.29 -20.87 -10.86
N TYR A 189 -12.72 -21.65 -11.78
CA TYR A 189 -11.60 -21.21 -12.61
C TYR A 189 -11.92 -19.99 -13.48
N LYS A 190 -13.19 -19.77 -13.85
CA LYS A 190 -13.60 -18.58 -14.63
C LYS A 190 -13.42 -17.31 -13.79
N ILE A 191 -13.87 -17.33 -12.54
CA ILE A 191 -13.68 -16.21 -11.61
C ILE A 191 -12.20 -15.99 -11.31
N ILE A 192 -11.45 -17.07 -11.03
CA ILE A 192 -10.02 -16.97 -10.74
C ILE A 192 -9.25 -16.37 -11.92
N CYS A 193 -9.48 -16.87 -13.15
CA CYS A 193 -8.84 -16.34 -14.35
C CYS A 193 -9.25 -14.89 -14.64
N GLY A 194 -10.52 -14.54 -14.45
CA GLY A 194 -10.99 -13.17 -14.62
C GLY A 194 -10.37 -12.20 -13.60
N LEU A 195 -10.24 -12.61 -12.33
CA LEU A 195 -9.56 -11.81 -11.32
C LEU A 195 -8.06 -11.72 -11.57
N LEU A 196 -7.41 -12.79 -12.06
CA LEU A 196 -6.02 -12.73 -12.50
C LEU A 196 -5.85 -11.69 -13.61
N PHE A 197 -6.73 -11.71 -14.61
CA PHE A 197 -6.75 -10.73 -15.68
C PHE A 197 -6.91 -9.30 -15.15
N ALA A 198 -7.90 -9.04 -14.30
CA ALA A 198 -8.12 -7.72 -13.70
C ALA A 198 -6.88 -7.22 -12.92
N ASN A 199 -6.19 -8.12 -12.21
CA ASN A 199 -4.97 -7.77 -11.47
C ASN A 199 -3.75 -7.54 -12.37
N ILE A 200 -3.66 -8.21 -13.53
CA ILE A 200 -2.66 -7.88 -14.56
C ILE A 200 -2.93 -6.47 -15.12
N ILE A 201 -4.19 -6.16 -15.41
CA ILE A 201 -4.58 -4.81 -15.87
C ILE A 201 -4.19 -3.73 -14.83
N ASN A 202 -4.42 -3.99 -13.54
CA ASN A 202 -3.99 -3.09 -12.45
C ASN A 202 -2.48 -2.80 -12.45
N LEU A 203 -1.64 -3.72 -12.93
CA LEU A 203 -0.19 -3.51 -13.05
C LEU A 203 0.22 -2.86 -14.37
N VAL A 204 -0.50 -3.15 -15.44
CA VAL A 204 -0.19 -2.66 -16.79
C VAL A 204 -0.54 -1.18 -16.95
N ILE A 205 -1.67 -0.72 -16.41
CA ILE A 205 -2.09 0.70 -16.45
C ILE A 205 -0.98 1.66 -15.95
N PRO A 206 -0.41 1.50 -14.74
CA PRO A 206 0.63 2.41 -14.27
C PRO A 206 1.92 2.33 -15.10
N ILE A 207 2.25 1.18 -15.70
CA ILE A 207 3.40 1.07 -16.62
C ILE A 207 3.19 1.98 -17.83
N MET A 208 2.02 1.89 -18.47
CA MET A 208 1.70 2.68 -19.67
C MET A 208 1.68 4.18 -19.38
N ARG A 209 1.36 4.54 -18.14
CA ARG A 209 1.34 5.92 -17.63
C ARG A 209 2.71 6.43 -17.16
N GLY A 210 3.78 5.63 -17.29
CA GLY A 210 5.11 6.00 -16.77
C GLY A 210 5.18 6.12 -15.24
N GLN A 211 4.24 5.51 -14.52
CA GLN A 211 4.07 5.61 -13.06
C GLN A 211 4.70 4.43 -12.33
N ARG A 212 5.96 4.57 -11.92
CA ARG A 212 6.69 3.49 -11.21
C ARG A 212 6.11 3.18 -9.83
N SER A 213 5.70 4.20 -9.08
CA SER A 213 5.10 4.04 -7.76
C SER A 213 3.80 3.24 -7.85
N GLY A 214 2.97 3.47 -8.88
CA GLY A 214 1.76 2.70 -9.12
C GLY A 214 2.04 1.19 -9.29
N VAL A 215 3.08 0.83 -10.04
CA VAL A 215 3.51 -0.57 -10.21
C VAL A 215 3.99 -1.16 -8.89
N ALA A 216 4.86 -0.45 -8.17
CA ALA A 216 5.41 -0.89 -6.90
C ALA A 216 4.30 -1.14 -5.86
N LEU A 217 3.35 -0.21 -5.74
CA LEU A 217 2.22 -0.33 -4.81
C LEU A 217 1.32 -1.53 -5.15
N ALA A 218 0.91 -1.69 -6.41
CA ALA A 218 0.11 -2.84 -6.85
C ALA A 218 0.85 -4.17 -6.61
N PHE A 219 2.16 -4.18 -6.86
CA PHE A 219 3.00 -5.36 -6.65
C PHE A 219 3.12 -5.73 -5.17
N LEU A 220 3.34 -4.75 -4.28
CA LEU A 220 3.33 -4.95 -2.82
C LEU A 220 1.97 -5.49 -2.35
N THR A 221 0.86 -4.98 -2.88
CA THR A 221 -0.49 -5.47 -2.56
C THR A 221 -0.69 -6.94 -2.91
N ILE A 222 -0.19 -7.38 -4.07
CA ILE A 222 -0.25 -8.79 -4.49
C ILE A 222 0.59 -9.68 -3.57
N ILE A 223 1.80 -9.24 -3.23
CA ILE A 223 2.67 -9.98 -2.29
C ILE A 223 2.00 -10.10 -0.91
N CYS A 224 1.40 -9.02 -0.41
CA CYS A 224 0.65 -9.01 0.84
C CYS A 224 -0.53 -9.99 0.81
N GLY A 225 -1.32 -9.96 -0.26
CA GLY A 225 -2.40 -10.92 -0.48
C GLY A 225 -1.91 -12.37 -0.44
N TYR A 226 -0.81 -12.66 -1.12
CA TYR A 226 -0.21 -14.00 -1.09
C TYR A 226 0.21 -14.41 0.32
N PHE A 227 1.03 -13.59 1.00
CA PHE A 227 1.56 -13.96 2.32
C PHE A 227 0.49 -14.02 3.41
N LEU A 228 -0.61 -13.29 3.27
CA LEU A 228 -1.78 -13.39 4.14
C LEU A 228 -2.53 -14.71 3.94
N PHE A 229 -2.77 -15.11 2.68
CA PHE A 229 -3.60 -16.28 2.37
C PHE A 229 -2.83 -17.60 2.29
N LYS A 230 -1.50 -17.57 2.17
CA LYS A 230 -0.65 -18.76 1.93
C LYS A 230 -0.95 -19.93 2.87
N GLN A 231 -1.33 -19.68 4.13
CA GLN A 231 -1.54 -20.74 5.11
C GLN A 231 -2.82 -21.54 4.85
N TYR A 232 -3.77 -20.94 4.12
CA TYR A 232 -5.03 -21.56 3.71
C TYR A 232 -4.96 -22.18 2.31
N LEU A 233 -3.88 -21.94 1.55
CA LEU A 233 -3.69 -22.50 0.23
C LEU A 233 -3.12 -23.93 0.31
N SER A 234 -3.53 -24.79 -0.62
CA SER A 234 -2.98 -26.14 -0.72
C SER A 234 -1.47 -26.11 -0.99
N LYS A 235 -0.72 -27.11 -0.50
CA LYS A 235 0.75 -27.19 -0.70
C LYS A 235 1.14 -27.14 -2.18
N ARG A 236 0.35 -27.76 -3.06
CA ARG A 236 0.56 -27.75 -4.52
C ARG A 236 0.42 -26.33 -5.07
N LEU A 237 -0.65 -25.63 -4.71
CA LEU A 237 -0.91 -24.26 -5.17
C LEU A 237 0.14 -23.28 -4.63
N ASN A 238 0.54 -23.42 -3.37
CA ASN A 238 1.63 -22.65 -2.79
C ASN A 238 2.94 -22.80 -3.57
N LYS A 239 3.34 -24.04 -3.92
CA LYS A 239 4.54 -24.28 -4.73
C LYS A 239 4.42 -23.65 -6.12
N PHE A 240 3.25 -23.72 -6.74
CA PHE A 240 3.00 -23.13 -8.06
C PHE A 240 3.09 -21.60 -8.02
N ILE A 241 2.39 -20.95 -7.09
CA ILE A 241 2.41 -19.48 -6.94
C ILE A 241 3.83 -18.98 -6.67
N LYS A 242 4.62 -19.68 -5.85
CA LYS A 242 6.03 -19.31 -5.62
C LYS A 242 6.86 -19.34 -6.91
N LYS A 243 6.75 -20.40 -7.72
CA LYS A 243 7.49 -20.52 -8.98
C LYS A 243 7.08 -19.42 -9.98
N VAL A 244 5.77 -19.25 -10.18
CA VAL A 244 5.24 -18.23 -11.09
C VAL A 244 5.57 -16.82 -10.57
N GLY A 245 5.48 -16.59 -9.27
CA GLY A 245 5.80 -15.33 -8.63
C GLY A 245 7.25 -14.88 -8.85
N ILE A 246 8.22 -15.80 -8.83
CA ILE A 246 9.62 -15.48 -9.14
C ILE A 246 9.76 -15.01 -10.60
N VAL A 247 9.17 -15.75 -11.55
CA VAL A 247 9.17 -15.35 -12.96
C VAL A 247 8.49 -14.00 -13.14
N PHE A 248 7.37 -13.80 -12.45
CA PHE A 248 6.59 -12.57 -12.52
C PHE A 248 7.36 -11.36 -11.98
N ILE A 249 8.13 -11.51 -10.89
CA ILE A 249 9.03 -10.47 -10.37
C ILE A 249 10.01 -10.03 -11.45
N VAL A 250 10.66 -10.99 -12.12
CA VAL A 250 11.63 -10.69 -13.18
C VAL A 250 10.97 -9.92 -14.32
N VAL A 251 9.80 -10.38 -14.77
CA VAL A 251 9.06 -9.74 -15.87
C VAL A 251 8.62 -8.32 -15.53
N ILE A 252 8.09 -8.07 -14.32
CA ILE A 252 7.64 -6.74 -13.89
C ILE A 252 8.81 -5.78 -13.64
N THR A 253 9.98 -6.30 -13.28
CA THR A 253 11.16 -5.45 -13.04
C THR A 253 11.63 -4.77 -14.34
N LEU A 254 11.48 -5.42 -15.50
CA LEU A 254 11.91 -4.88 -16.80
C LEU A 254 11.24 -3.52 -17.14
N PRO A 255 9.90 -3.39 -17.19
CA PRO A 255 9.26 -2.11 -17.45
C PRO A 255 9.52 -1.06 -16.34
N VAL A 256 9.62 -1.47 -15.07
CA VAL A 256 9.99 -0.52 -14.00
C VAL A 256 11.40 0.03 -14.20
N ALA A 257 12.36 -0.82 -14.60
CA ALA A 257 13.72 -0.42 -14.93
C ALA A 257 13.74 0.50 -16.17
N ALA A 258 12.95 0.19 -17.21
CA ALA A 258 12.84 1.02 -18.41
C ALA A 258 12.31 2.43 -18.10
N ILE A 259 11.22 2.55 -17.33
CA ILE A 259 10.71 3.85 -16.87
C ILE A 259 11.73 4.55 -15.96
N THR A 260 12.55 3.78 -15.23
CA THR A 260 13.65 4.31 -14.41
C THR A 260 14.73 4.96 -15.22
N ILE A 261 15.26 4.23 -16.19
CA ILE A 261 16.26 4.73 -17.13
C ILE A 261 15.70 5.93 -17.91
N SER A 262 14.47 5.84 -18.42
CA SER A 262 13.87 6.91 -19.24
C SER A 262 13.77 8.25 -18.50
N ARG A 263 13.42 8.27 -17.21
CA ARG A 263 13.31 9.56 -16.48
C ARG A 263 14.62 10.02 -15.84
N PHE A 264 15.52 9.12 -15.47
CA PHE A 264 16.70 9.46 -14.65
C PHE A 264 18.05 9.11 -15.28
N GLY A 265 18.08 8.49 -16.46
CA GLY A 265 19.32 8.08 -17.13
C GLY A 265 20.21 9.25 -17.55
N SER A 266 19.64 10.46 -17.70
CA SER A 266 20.38 11.69 -18.04
C SER A 266 20.61 12.62 -16.85
N GLU A 267 20.15 12.27 -15.65
CA GLU A 267 20.29 13.12 -14.46
C GLU A 267 21.68 12.97 -13.83
N LYS A 268 22.23 14.06 -13.29
CA LYS A 268 23.63 14.12 -12.80
C LYS A 268 23.97 13.10 -11.71
N GLY A 269 23.03 12.77 -10.83
CA GLY A 269 23.22 11.75 -9.78
C GLY A 269 23.15 10.30 -10.28
N GLY A 270 22.71 10.09 -11.52
CA GLY A 270 22.53 8.76 -12.09
C GLY A 270 21.38 7.97 -11.47
N ILE A 271 21.03 6.84 -12.10
CA ILE A 271 19.87 6.03 -11.73
C ILE A 271 19.95 5.47 -10.30
N ALA A 272 21.14 5.05 -9.87
CA ALA A 272 21.34 4.42 -8.57
C ALA A 272 21.04 5.38 -7.41
N ALA A 273 21.49 6.64 -7.49
CA ALA A 273 21.22 7.65 -6.48
C ALA A 273 19.71 7.91 -6.33
N PHE A 274 18.97 8.02 -7.43
CA PHE A 274 17.50 8.18 -7.37
C PHE A 274 16.80 6.96 -6.78
N ILE A 275 17.23 5.74 -7.12
CA ILE A 275 16.65 4.52 -6.52
C ILE A 275 16.89 4.53 -5.01
N ASN A 276 18.13 4.79 -4.58
CA ASN A 276 18.48 4.85 -3.17
C ASN A 276 17.63 5.90 -2.44
N TRP A 277 17.56 7.11 -3.01
CA TRP A 277 16.78 8.22 -2.49
C TRP A 277 15.30 7.87 -2.35
N TYR A 278 14.64 7.35 -3.38
CA TYR A 278 13.22 7.00 -3.30
C TYR A 278 12.90 5.92 -2.27
N ILE A 279 13.80 4.94 -2.07
CA ILE A 279 13.59 3.88 -1.09
C ILE A 279 13.94 4.34 0.33
N GLY A 280 14.96 5.18 0.48
CA GLY A 280 15.50 5.61 1.76
C GLY A 280 14.88 6.87 2.35
N GLN A 281 14.31 7.76 1.53
CA GLN A 281 13.90 9.10 1.96
C GLN A 281 12.79 9.11 3.02
N GLY A 282 11.91 8.10 3.00
CA GLY A 282 10.73 8.01 3.88
C GLY A 282 11.06 8.22 5.36
N ASN A 283 12.05 7.48 5.85
CA ASN A 283 12.46 7.57 7.25
C ASN A 283 13.15 8.91 7.56
N ILE A 284 13.92 9.44 6.62
CA ILE A 284 14.72 10.66 6.82
C ILE A 284 13.81 11.88 6.90
N TYR A 285 12.94 12.09 5.91
CA TYR A 285 11.97 13.19 5.93
C TYR A 285 10.99 13.10 7.09
N PHE A 286 10.57 11.89 7.47
CA PHE A 286 9.81 11.73 8.72
C PHE A 286 10.61 12.21 9.93
N ASN A 287 11.89 11.88 10.02
CA ASN A 287 12.72 12.29 11.16
C ASN A 287 12.85 13.81 11.25
N ASN A 288 13.10 14.46 10.12
CA ASN A 288 13.30 15.91 10.06
C ASN A 288 12.00 16.70 10.29
N HIS A 289 10.89 16.25 9.69
CA HIS A 289 9.68 17.09 9.58
C HIS A 289 8.39 16.37 9.97
N GLY A 290 8.39 15.05 10.14
CA GLY A 290 7.18 14.29 10.45
C GLY A 290 6.53 14.62 11.79
N LEU A 291 7.27 15.16 12.76
CA LEU A 291 6.71 15.58 14.06
C LEU A 291 6.39 17.08 14.14
N ASP A 292 7.04 17.89 13.32
CA ASP A 292 6.85 19.34 13.24
C ASP A 292 7.20 19.82 11.84
N ASP A 293 6.13 20.02 11.06
CA ASP A 293 6.19 20.42 9.65
C ASP A 293 5.85 21.90 9.46
N ASN A 294 5.92 22.71 10.53
CA ASN A 294 5.46 24.11 10.52
C ASN A 294 3.94 24.28 10.28
N GLY A 295 3.15 23.31 10.74
CA GLY A 295 1.69 23.30 10.65
C GLY A 295 1.11 21.89 10.52
N ILE A 296 -0.19 21.82 10.26
CA ILE A 296 -0.89 20.57 9.93
C ILE A 296 -1.86 20.77 8.76
N ARG A 297 -2.25 19.67 8.10
CA ARG A 297 -3.16 19.68 6.93
C ARG A 297 -4.63 19.40 7.29
N TYR A 298 -4.96 19.16 8.55
CA TYR A 298 -6.33 18.88 9.00
C TYR A 298 -7.03 17.76 8.23
N GLY A 299 -6.31 16.68 7.88
CA GLY A 299 -6.86 15.54 7.14
C GLY A 299 -7.01 15.74 5.62
N ASP A 300 -6.51 16.83 5.04
CA ASP A 300 -6.67 17.14 3.61
C ASP A 300 -6.06 16.10 2.67
N ARG A 301 -5.11 15.30 3.17
CA ARG A 301 -4.50 14.23 2.39
C ARG A 301 -5.14 12.89 2.72
N THR A 302 -5.08 12.48 3.98
CA THR A 302 -5.48 11.15 4.45
C THR A 302 -6.98 10.91 4.36
N LEU A 303 -7.80 11.93 4.60
CA LEU A 303 -9.28 11.87 4.60
C LEU A 303 -9.89 12.86 3.60
N ASN A 304 -9.18 13.17 2.51
CA ASN A 304 -9.57 14.19 1.52
C ASN A 304 -11.05 14.10 1.10
N LEU A 305 -11.52 12.94 0.62
CA LEU A 305 -12.89 12.81 0.13
C LEU A 305 -13.93 13.01 1.24
N PHE A 306 -13.63 12.58 2.45
CA PHE A 306 -14.54 12.77 3.59
C PHE A 306 -14.56 14.24 4.03
N LYS A 307 -13.41 14.91 4.06
CA LYS A 307 -13.30 16.33 4.41
C LYS A 307 -14.02 17.22 3.38
N ARG A 308 -13.93 16.89 2.09
CA ARG A 308 -14.67 17.57 1.01
C ARG A 308 -16.20 17.56 1.17
N LEU A 309 -16.76 16.63 1.96
CA LEU A 309 -18.21 16.61 2.25
C LEU A 309 -18.64 17.69 3.23
N VAL A 310 -17.71 18.21 4.05
CA VAL A 310 -18.01 19.14 5.15
C VAL A 310 -17.27 20.47 5.03
N ASP A 311 -16.18 20.53 4.25
CA ASP A 311 -15.39 21.72 4.01
C ASP A 311 -15.12 21.90 2.51
N SER A 312 -15.75 22.92 1.92
CA SER A 312 -15.61 23.26 0.51
C SER A 312 -14.24 23.85 0.15
N LYS A 313 -13.41 24.19 1.14
CA LYS A 313 -12.02 24.67 0.93
C LYS A 313 -10.99 23.54 0.90
N THR A 314 -11.43 22.30 1.09
CA THR A 314 -10.57 21.12 1.00
C THR A 314 -10.00 20.99 -0.41
N SER A 315 -8.71 20.67 -0.51
CA SER A 315 -8.02 20.52 -1.80
C SER A 315 -8.68 19.46 -2.68
N MET A 316 -8.72 19.70 -3.99
CA MET A 316 -9.26 18.75 -4.96
C MET A 316 -8.25 17.67 -5.35
N ASN A 317 -6.96 18.00 -5.27
CA ASN A 317 -5.84 17.14 -5.61
C ASN A 317 -4.54 17.63 -4.95
N TYR A 318 -3.46 16.88 -5.15
CA TYR A 318 -2.15 17.16 -4.56
C TYR A 318 -1.52 18.49 -5.03
N VAL A 319 -1.89 19.02 -6.20
CA VAL A 319 -1.34 20.30 -6.70
C VAL A 319 -1.91 21.44 -5.89
N GLU A 320 -3.23 21.53 -5.80
CA GLU A 320 -3.92 22.53 -4.98
C GLU A 320 -3.53 22.39 -3.50
N ARG A 321 -3.37 21.16 -3.00
CA ARG A 321 -2.92 20.93 -1.63
C ARG A 321 -1.55 21.57 -1.37
N ARG A 322 -0.58 21.42 -2.29
CA ARG A 322 0.74 22.04 -2.14
C ARG A 322 0.68 23.56 -2.14
N GLU A 323 -0.28 24.17 -2.83
CA GLU A 323 -0.48 25.62 -2.81
C GLU A 323 -1.09 26.07 -1.47
N ILE A 324 -2.15 25.41 -1.01
CA ILE A 324 -2.83 25.70 0.25
C ILE A 324 -1.88 25.56 1.44
N TYR A 325 -1.06 24.51 1.46
CA TYR A 325 -0.13 24.18 2.55
C TYR A 325 1.33 24.48 2.17
N SER A 326 1.55 25.52 1.35
CA SER A 326 2.88 25.97 0.94
C SER A 326 3.76 26.47 2.08
N ASN A 327 3.19 26.71 3.26
CA ASN A 327 3.91 27.06 4.48
C ASN A 327 4.57 25.85 5.18
N LEU A 328 4.21 24.62 4.82
CA LEU A 328 4.80 23.41 5.40
C LEU A 328 6.20 23.15 4.84
N LYS A 329 7.05 22.48 5.63
CA LYS A 329 8.44 22.20 5.20
C LYS A 329 8.48 21.09 4.15
N ILE A 330 7.58 20.12 4.25
CA ILE A 330 7.39 19.06 3.26
C ILE A 330 5.91 18.88 2.91
N ASN A 331 5.63 18.52 1.66
CA ASN A 331 4.31 18.08 1.22
C ASN A 331 4.43 16.76 0.42
N ASP A 332 3.60 16.59 -0.60
CA ASP A 332 3.44 15.34 -1.35
C ASP A 332 4.56 15.07 -2.37
N GLU A 333 5.56 15.96 -2.47
CA GLU A 333 6.72 15.87 -3.36
C GLU A 333 7.80 14.90 -2.85
N VAL A 334 7.79 14.64 -1.55
CA VAL A 334 8.70 13.70 -0.87
C VAL A 334 7.90 12.67 -0.11
N PHE A 335 8.53 11.55 0.25
CA PHE A 335 7.88 10.52 1.06
C PHE A 335 8.21 10.73 2.53
N SER A 336 7.18 10.71 3.37
CA SER A 336 7.28 10.80 4.83
C SER A 336 6.76 9.55 5.53
N THR A 337 6.55 8.46 4.78
CA THR A 337 5.81 7.24 5.20
C THR A 337 4.31 7.51 5.41
N PHE A 338 3.50 6.46 5.55
CA PHE A 338 2.10 6.64 5.95
C PHE A 338 1.96 7.22 7.36
N VAL A 339 2.90 6.95 8.28
CA VAL A 339 2.86 7.55 9.62
C VAL A 339 3.03 9.06 9.51
N GLY A 340 3.96 9.52 8.67
CA GLY A 340 4.17 10.94 8.37
C GLY A 340 2.91 11.62 7.86
N ASP A 341 2.17 10.97 6.99
CA ASP A 341 0.93 11.56 6.49
C ASP A 341 -0.11 11.81 7.57
N PHE A 342 -0.26 10.89 8.53
CA PHE A 342 -1.18 11.09 9.65
C PHE A 342 -0.65 12.11 10.66
N THR A 343 0.67 12.17 10.90
CA THR A 343 1.24 13.17 11.81
C THR A 343 1.19 14.57 11.23
N ILE A 344 1.44 14.74 9.93
CA ILE A 344 1.32 16.03 9.25
C ILE A 344 -0.16 16.44 9.09
N ASP A 345 -1.09 15.49 8.95
CA ASP A 345 -2.52 15.81 8.86
C ASP A 345 -3.15 16.19 10.20
N PHE A 346 -2.79 15.53 11.30
CA PHE A 346 -3.50 15.65 12.58
C PHE A 346 -2.62 16.06 13.76
N GLY A 347 -1.31 16.18 13.55
CA GLY A 347 -0.33 16.33 14.61
C GLY A 347 0.04 14.98 15.25
N PRO A 348 1.22 14.89 15.92
CA PRO A 348 1.70 13.65 16.53
C PRO A 348 0.72 13.03 17.54
N PHE A 349 0.09 13.85 18.37
CA PHE A 349 -0.81 13.34 19.42
C PHE A 349 -2.05 12.64 18.86
N PHE A 350 -2.77 13.28 17.94
CA PHE A 350 -3.98 12.69 17.37
C PHE A 350 -3.67 11.53 16.42
N ALA A 351 -2.53 11.56 15.72
CA ALA A 351 -2.07 10.42 14.94
C ALA A 351 -1.93 9.15 15.79
N VAL A 352 -1.34 9.24 16.99
CA VAL A 352 -1.25 8.11 17.94
C VAL A 352 -2.64 7.58 18.30
N ILE A 353 -3.58 8.47 18.63
CA ILE A 353 -4.95 8.08 18.99
C ILE A 353 -5.62 7.32 17.83
N ILE A 354 -5.53 7.84 16.62
CA ILE A 354 -6.10 7.20 15.41
C ILE A 354 -5.54 5.79 15.24
N PHE A 355 -4.21 5.64 15.34
CA PHE A 355 -3.56 4.34 15.16
C PHE A 355 -3.95 3.35 16.24
N ILE A 356 -3.98 3.77 17.52
CA ILE A 356 -4.36 2.90 18.62
C ILE A 356 -5.82 2.43 18.47
N VAL A 357 -6.75 3.38 18.25
CA VAL A 357 -8.19 3.07 18.15
C VAL A 357 -8.45 2.10 17.00
N PHE A 358 -7.88 2.39 15.82
CA PHE A 358 -8.10 1.57 14.64
C PHE A 358 -7.49 0.16 14.79
N ASN A 359 -6.23 0.05 15.21
CA ASN A 359 -5.57 -1.25 15.35
C ASN A 359 -6.15 -2.08 16.51
N PHE A 360 -6.58 -1.42 17.60
CA PHE A 360 -7.33 -2.08 18.68
C PHE A 360 -8.65 -2.67 18.18
N PHE A 361 -9.42 -1.90 17.40
CA PHE A 361 -10.67 -2.39 16.79
C PHE A 361 -10.43 -3.62 15.90
N VAL A 362 -9.36 -3.62 15.09
CA VAL A 362 -9.00 -4.77 14.27
C VAL A 362 -8.67 -5.97 15.15
N ILE A 363 -7.84 -5.82 16.17
CA ILE A 363 -7.47 -6.90 17.09
C ILE A 363 -8.70 -7.46 17.83
N ASP A 364 -9.55 -6.60 18.40
CA ASP A 364 -10.79 -7.00 19.08
C ASP A 364 -11.67 -7.89 18.19
N SER A 365 -11.72 -7.57 16.89
CA SER A 365 -12.46 -8.38 15.93
C SER A 365 -12.00 -9.84 15.85
N PHE A 366 -10.72 -10.13 16.17
CA PHE A 366 -10.15 -11.48 16.20
C PHE A 366 -10.20 -12.17 17.57
N GLN A 367 -10.35 -11.44 18.68
CA GLN A 367 -10.31 -12.03 20.03
C GLN A 367 -11.41 -13.08 20.24
N LYS A 368 -12.55 -12.91 19.56
CA LYS A 368 -13.68 -13.85 19.59
C LYS A 368 -13.38 -15.21 18.92
N ASN A 369 -12.27 -15.34 18.19
CA ASN A 369 -11.91 -16.58 17.47
C ASN A 369 -11.41 -17.70 18.40
N LYS A 370 -10.98 -17.38 19.63
CA LYS A 370 -10.57 -18.39 20.63
C LYS A 370 -11.68 -19.41 20.94
N ILE A 371 -12.94 -19.05 20.67
CA ILE A 371 -14.12 -19.88 20.92
C ILE A 371 -14.51 -20.72 19.67
N ASN A 372 -13.98 -20.40 18.48
CA ASN A 372 -14.46 -20.92 17.18
C ASN A 372 -13.50 -21.95 16.52
N ASN A 373 -12.90 -22.87 17.28
CA ASN A 373 -12.06 -23.97 16.74
C ASN A 373 -10.97 -23.50 15.75
N ASN A 374 -10.33 -22.36 16.00
CA ASN A 374 -9.27 -21.78 15.16
C ASN A 374 -9.67 -21.48 13.69
N LYS A 375 -10.95 -21.22 13.44
CA LYS A 375 -11.42 -20.70 12.15
C LYS A 375 -11.39 -19.16 12.14
N VAL A 376 -11.03 -18.58 11.00
CA VAL A 376 -11.11 -17.14 10.77
C VAL A 376 -12.27 -16.81 9.84
N LYS A 377 -12.95 -15.71 10.09
CA LYS A 377 -14.03 -15.26 9.21
C LYS A 377 -13.50 -14.36 8.10
N LEU A 378 -14.19 -14.37 6.96
CA LEU A 378 -13.74 -13.61 5.80
C LEU A 378 -13.62 -12.10 6.06
N TYR A 379 -14.57 -11.50 6.81
CA TYR A 379 -14.51 -10.07 7.15
C TYR A 379 -13.35 -9.70 8.08
N GLN A 380 -12.90 -10.64 8.93
CA GLN A 380 -11.74 -10.42 9.80
C GLN A 380 -10.46 -10.41 8.96
N LEU A 381 -10.33 -11.38 8.04
CA LEU A 381 -9.24 -11.39 7.06
C LEU A 381 -9.25 -10.14 6.18
N LEU A 382 -10.42 -9.59 5.83
CA LEU A 382 -10.50 -8.35 5.06
C LEU A 382 -9.94 -7.15 5.83
N LEU A 383 -10.24 -7.03 7.14
CA LEU A 383 -9.63 -5.98 7.97
C LEU A 383 -8.12 -6.14 8.10
N LEU A 384 -7.66 -7.36 8.38
CA LEU A 384 -6.22 -7.64 8.48
C LEU A 384 -5.50 -7.43 7.15
N TYR A 385 -6.14 -7.75 6.03
CA TYR A 385 -5.63 -7.47 4.70
C TYR A 385 -5.40 -5.97 4.51
N PHE A 386 -6.39 -5.14 4.87
CA PHE A 386 -6.27 -3.69 4.79
C PHE A 386 -5.11 -3.16 5.66
N THR A 387 -4.96 -3.63 6.90
CA THR A 387 -3.85 -3.20 7.77
C THR A 387 -2.48 -3.63 7.24
N VAL A 388 -2.38 -4.84 6.70
CA VAL A 388 -1.16 -5.36 6.07
C VAL A 388 -0.79 -4.53 4.84
N CYS A 389 -1.77 -4.18 3.99
CA CYS A 389 -1.54 -3.37 2.80
C CYS A 389 -1.05 -1.95 3.15
N ILE A 390 -1.69 -1.28 4.12
CA ILE A 390 -1.23 0.03 4.62
C ILE A 390 0.22 -0.07 5.09
N SER A 391 0.52 -1.07 5.93
CA SER A 391 1.85 -1.22 6.54
C SER A 391 2.93 -1.50 5.49
N ALA A 392 2.67 -2.37 4.51
CA ALA A 392 3.65 -2.74 3.49
C ALA A 392 3.92 -1.60 2.49
N GLN A 393 2.86 -0.95 2.01
CA GLN A 393 2.95 0.15 1.04
C GLN A 393 3.50 1.42 1.69
N GLY A 394 2.96 1.78 2.85
CA GLY A 394 3.24 3.02 3.55
C GLY A 394 4.58 3.06 4.27
N GLY A 395 5.28 1.93 4.42
CA GLY A 395 6.57 1.90 5.11
C GLY A 395 7.63 2.79 4.47
N MET A 396 7.57 2.92 3.15
CA MET A 396 8.48 3.74 2.34
C MET A 396 7.76 4.93 1.72
N TYR A 397 6.49 4.73 1.33
CA TYR A 397 5.71 5.68 0.54
C TYR A 397 4.70 6.43 1.40
N LEU A 398 4.08 7.45 0.81
CA LEU A 398 2.94 8.13 1.39
C LEU A 398 1.72 7.19 1.55
N PHE A 399 0.73 7.58 2.35
CA PHE A 399 -0.49 6.82 2.57
C PHE A 399 -1.26 6.64 1.25
N SER A 400 -1.21 5.42 0.70
CA SER A 400 -1.76 5.10 -0.62
C SER A 400 -3.27 5.29 -0.74
N TYR A 401 -3.99 5.33 0.37
CA TYR A 401 -5.44 5.48 0.39
C TYR A 401 -5.90 6.94 0.48
N SER A 402 -4.99 7.90 0.29
CA SER A 402 -5.29 9.34 0.24
C SER A 402 -6.07 9.73 -1.03
N ASP A 403 -6.63 10.95 -1.05
CA ASP A 403 -7.33 11.51 -2.21
C ASP A 403 -8.43 10.58 -2.74
N THR A 404 -8.51 10.36 -4.05
CA THR A 404 -9.44 9.41 -4.68
C THR A 404 -9.22 7.97 -4.20
N GLY A 405 -8.07 7.66 -3.62
CA GLY A 405 -7.78 6.41 -2.94
C GLY A 405 -8.70 6.14 -1.74
N ASN A 406 -9.33 7.17 -1.16
CA ASN A 406 -10.34 7.02 -0.11
C ASN A 406 -11.52 6.14 -0.59
N LEU A 407 -11.82 6.09 -1.90
CA LEU A 407 -12.84 5.19 -2.45
C LEU A 407 -12.52 3.70 -2.21
N ARG A 408 -11.24 3.32 -2.13
CA ARG A 408 -10.84 1.95 -1.77
C ARG A 408 -11.16 1.64 -0.32
N ILE A 409 -11.00 2.61 0.59
CA ILE A 409 -11.43 2.49 2.00
C ILE A 409 -12.94 2.27 2.05
N ILE A 410 -13.71 3.07 1.29
CA ILE A 410 -15.17 2.93 1.24
C ILE A 410 -15.57 1.57 0.71
N ALA A 411 -14.98 1.10 -0.39
CA ALA A 411 -15.26 -0.22 -0.96
C ALA A 411 -14.94 -1.37 0.02
N LEU A 412 -13.76 -1.34 0.65
CA LEU A 412 -13.36 -2.32 1.67
C LEU A 412 -14.31 -2.28 2.88
N GLY A 413 -14.66 -1.08 3.34
CA GLY A 413 -15.59 -0.85 4.44
C GLY A 413 -16.98 -1.40 4.15
N MET A 414 -17.53 -1.13 2.97
CA MET A 414 -18.84 -1.67 2.55
C MET A 414 -18.85 -3.20 2.55
N LEU A 415 -17.82 -3.84 1.98
CA LEU A 415 -17.71 -5.30 1.98
C LEU A 415 -17.54 -5.85 3.41
N TYR A 416 -16.74 -5.19 4.25
CA TYR A 416 -16.58 -5.56 5.66
C TYR A 416 -17.92 -5.54 6.41
N TYR A 417 -18.64 -4.41 6.35
CA TYR A 417 -19.91 -4.25 7.05
C TYR A 417 -20.93 -5.26 6.52
N TYR A 418 -21.03 -5.41 5.20
CA TYR A 418 -21.91 -6.42 4.61
C TYR A 418 -21.65 -7.82 5.18
N LEU A 419 -20.40 -8.30 5.12
CA LEU A 419 -20.06 -9.65 5.58
C LEU A 419 -20.31 -9.84 7.09
N LYS A 420 -20.01 -8.82 7.90
CA LYS A 420 -20.24 -8.85 9.35
C LYS A 420 -21.72 -8.88 9.70
N TYR A 421 -22.53 -8.02 9.07
CA TYR A 421 -23.98 -7.98 9.30
C TYR A 421 -24.68 -9.22 8.76
N HIS A 422 -24.28 -9.72 7.59
CA HIS A 422 -24.80 -10.96 7.02
C HIS A 422 -24.62 -12.14 7.98
N GLU A 423 -23.45 -12.28 8.58
CA GLU A 423 -23.20 -13.32 9.59
C GLU A 423 -24.09 -13.15 10.84
N ALA A 424 -24.26 -11.91 11.32
CA ALA A 424 -25.13 -11.63 12.46
C ALA A 424 -26.60 -11.98 12.15
N LEU A 425 -27.05 -11.70 10.92
CA LEU A 425 -28.39 -12.07 10.45
C LEU A 425 -28.56 -13.58 10.34
N LEU A 426 -27.59 -14.32 9.79
CA LEU A 426 -27.64 -15.78 9.72
C LEU A 426 -27.73 -16.45 11.10
N LYS A 427 -27.09 -15.87 12.13
CA LYS A 427 -27.21 -16.36 13.51
C LYS A 427 -28.60 -16.12 14.10
N LYS A 428 -29.24 -15.01 13.77
CA LYS A 428 -30.57 -14.66 14.26
C LYS A 428 -31.69 -15.35 13.46
N PHE A 429 -31.46 -15.55 12.16
CA PHE A 429 -32.40 -16.11 11.19
C PHE A 429 -31.68 -17.20 10.37
N PRO A 430 -31.47 -18.39 10.95
CA PRO A 430 -30.76 -19.46 10.26
C PRO A 430 -31.54 -19.90 9.02
N LEU A 431 -30.81 -20.16 7.93
CA LEU A 431 -31.38 -20.74 6.72
C LEU A 431 -32.00 -22.10 7.09
N LYS A 432 -33.28 -22.29 6.73
CA LYS A 432 -33.91 -23.61 6.84
C LYS A 432 -33.13 -24.55 5.91
N LYS A 433 -32.65 -25.66 6.48
CA LYS A 433 -31.93 -26.70 5.74
C LYS A 433 -32.83 -27.39 4.74
#